data_AF-A0A9P5IJS3-F1
#
_entry.id   AF-A0A9P5IJS3-F1
#
_cell.length_a   1.000
_cell.length_b   1.000
_cell.length_c   1.000
_cell.angle_alpha   90.00
_cell.angle_beta   90.00
_cell.angle_gamma   90.00
#
_symmetry.space_group_name_H-M   'P 1'
#
loop_
_entity.id
_entity.type
_entity.pdbx_description
1 polymer ?
#
loop_
_entity_poly.entity_id
_entity_poly.type
_entity_poly.pdbx_seq_one_letter_code
_entity_poly.pdbx_strand_id
1 'polypeptide(L)'
;MSQIAYIQELTVDFDQYHEDLVADLQRWDDAIDGTIGNRILQTFCALNRLHLKIVFVERRIALIQHMRSLPAEARAELLSEYERLLELMYPIRQWYETIRDDYRDLQTARNNGDWETARELEEELDLEPGHA
;
A
#
# COMPACT_ATOMS: atom_id res chain seq x y z
N MET A 1 -24.78 -19.66 -13.92
CA MET A 1 -23.77 -20.24 -13.01
C MET A 1 -24.44 -20.62 -11.71
N SER A 2 -24.06 -21.75 -11.09
CA SER A 2 -24.57 -22.12 -9.78
C SER A 2 -23.93 -21.25 -8.70
N GLN A 3 -24.60 -21.12 -7.56
CA GLN A 3 -24.11 -20.33 -6.45
C GLN A 3 -22.78 -20.87 -5.89
N ILE A 4 -22.58 -22.18 -5.93
CA ILE A 4 -21.33 -22.86 -5.53
C ILE A 4 -20.19 -22.48 -6.47
N ALA A 5 -20.43 -22.43 -7.79
CA ALA A 5 -19.41 -22.05 -8.76
C ALA A 5 -18.95 -20.60 -8.55
N TYR A 6 -19.87 -19.69 -8.22
CA TYR A 6 -19.55 -18.29 -7.97
C TYR A 6 -18.77 -18.07 -6.65
N ILE A 7 -19.04 -18.87 -5.61
CA ILE A 7 -18.27 -18.85 -4.36
C ILE A 7 -16.85 -19.35 -4.62
N GLN A 8 -16.71 -20.48 -5.32
CA GLN A 8 -15.40 -21.03 -5.67
C GLN A 8 -14.59 -20.07 -6.53
N GLU A 9 -15.22 -19.41 -7.51
CA GLU A 9 -14.58 -18.38 -8.33
C GLU A 9 -14.05 -17.21 -7.48
N LEU A 10 -14.87 -16.70 -6.55
CA LEU A 10 -14.44 -15.64 -5.63
C LEU A 10 -13.29 -16.05 -4.71
N THR A 11 -13.28 -17.28 -4.22
CA THR A 11 -12.21 -17.79 -3.34
C THR A 11 -10.92 -18.05 -4.13
N VAL A 12 -11.01 -18.76 -5.27
CA VAL A 12 -9.83 -19.10 -6.09
C VAL A 12 -9.13 -17.85 -6.63
N ASP A 13 -9.89 -16.85 -7.08
CA ASP A 13 -9.31 -15.59 -7.53
C ASP A 13 -8.68 -14.78 -6.37
N PHE A 14 -9.18 -14.97 -5.15
CA PHE A 14 -8.74 -14.21 -3.98
C PHE A 14 -7.44 -14.73 -3.39
N ASP A 15 -7.23 -16.05 -3.36
CA ASP A 15 -5.97 -16.65 -2.91
C ASP A 15 -4.80 -16.17 -3.78
N GLN A 16 -4.97 -16.19 -5.10
CA GLN A 16 -3.96 -15.66 -6.03
C GLN A 16 -3.73 -14.16 -5.82
N TYR A 17 -4.81 -13.39 -5.62
CA TYR A 17 -4.70 -11.96 -5.34
C TYR A 17 -3.91 -11.67 -4.05
N HIS A 18 -4.10 -12.49 -3.01
CA HIS A 18 -3.36 -12.39 -1.76
C HIS A 18 -1.88 -12.72 -1.95
N GLU A 19 -1.56 -13.80 -2.65
CA GLU A 19 -0.17 -14.17 -2.97
C GLU A 19 0.55 -13.06 -3.76
N ASP A 20 -0.11 -12.54 -4.80
CA ASP A 20 0.41 -11.44 -5.62
C ASP A 20 0.59 -10.16 -4.79
N LEU A 21 -0.33 -9.89 -3.86
CA LEU A 21 -0.23 -8.76 -2.94
C LEU A 21 0.98 -8.90 -2.03
N VAL A 22 1.16 -10.05 -1.36
CA VAL A 22 2.28 -10.28 -0.46
C VAL A 22 3.61 -10.15 -1.22
N ALA A 23 3.70 -10.74 -2.42
CA ALA A 23 4.89 -10.65 -3.25
C ALA A 23 5.19 -9.22 -3.72
N ASP A 24 4.17 -8.45 -4.08
CA ASP A 24 4.33 -7.03 -4.43
C ASP A 24 4.78 -6.19 -3.23
N LEU A 25 4.19 -6.42 -2.05
CA LEU A 25 4.58 -5.72 -0.82
C LEU A 25 6.03 -6.03 -0.45
N GLN A 26 6.46 -7.28 -0.55
CA GLN A 26 7.85 -7.68 -0.34
C GLN A 26 8.80 -7.02 -1.34
N ARG A 27 8.43 -6.99 -2.64
CA ARG A 27 9.24 -6.33 -3.67
C ARG A 27 9.40 -4.84 -3.44
N TRP A 28 8.39 -4.16 -2.92
CA TRP A 28 8.49 -2.70 -2.74
C TRP A 28 9.42 -2.31 -1.59
N ASP A 29 9.65 -3.23 -0.64
CA ASP A 29 10.67 -3.06 0.39
C ASP A 29 12.09 -3.09 -0.24
N ASP A 30 12.30 -3.97 -1.23
CA ASP A 30 13.58 -4.16 -1.91
C ASP A 30 13.86 -3.17 -3.07
N ALA A 31 12.84 -2.48 -3.59
CA ALA A 31 12.92 -1.75 -4.87
C ALA A 31 13.30 -0.26 -4.77
N ILE A 32 13.43 0.29 -3.57
CA ILE A 32 13.71 1.72 -3.37
C ILE A 32 15.23 1.94 -3.37
N ASP A 33 15.77 2.40 -4.49
CA ASP A 33 17.23 2.61 -4.67
C ASP A 33 17.53 3.87 -5.53
N GLY A 34 18.76 4.37 -5.43
CA GLY A 34 19.29 5.47 -6.23
C GLY A 34 19.05 6.87 -5.64
N THR A 35 19.04 7.88 -6.52
CA THR A 35 18.94 9.28 -6.11
C THR A 35 17.61 9.59 -5.41
N ILE A 36 17.59 10.61 -4.54
CA ILE A 36 16.39 11.05 -3.80
C ILE A 36 15.17 11.24 -4.72
N GLY A 37 15.36 11.86 -5.89
CA GLY A 37 14.27 12.05 -6.85
C GLY A 37 13.70 10.73 -7.41
N ASN A 38 14.55 9.73 -7.63
CA ASN A 38 14.11 8.41 -8.08
C ASN A 38 13.35 7.67 -6.96
N ARG A 39 13.87 7.71 -5.73
CA ARG A 39 13.21 7.12 -4.55
C ARG A 39 11.82 7.72 -4.32
N ILE A 40 11.65 9.04 -4.44
CA ILE A 40 10.34 9.71 -4.34
C ILE A 40 9.37 9.23 -5.40
N LEU A 41 9.80 9.15 -6.66
CA LEU A 41 8.96 8.68 -7.76
C LEU A 41 8.52 7.22 -7.53
N GLN A 42 9.45 6.36 -7.12
CA GLN A 42 9.17 4.96 -6.81
C GLN A 42 8.18 4.83 -5.63
N THR A 43 8.38 5.59 -4.55
CA THR A 43 7.45 5.66 -3.41
C THR A 43 6.06 6.13 -3.83
N PHE A 44 5.96 7.17 -4.67
CA PHE A 44 4.67 7.64 -5.19
C PHE A 44 3.96 6.60 -6.05
N CYS A 45 4.70 5.90 -6.91
CA CYS A 45 4.15 4.80 -7.71
C CYS A 45 3.67 3.63 -6.82
N ALA A 46 4.44 3.26 -5.80
CA ALA A 46 4.06 2.22 -4.84
C ALA A 46 2.79 2.61 -4.08
N LEU A 47 2.72 3.85 -3.56
CA LEU A 47 1.56 4.37 -2.85
C LEU A 47 0.28 4.33 -3.69
N ASN A 48 0.34 4.75 -4.96
CA ASN A 48 -0.81 4.70 -5.86
C ASN A 48 -1.28 3.27 -6.12
N ARG A 49 -0.34 2.33 -6.33
CA ARG A 49 -0.68 0.91 -6.50
C ARG A 49 -1.33 0.35 -5.25
N LEU A 50 -0.78 0.64 -4.07
CA LEU A 50 -1.34 0.21 -2.78
C LEU A 50 -2.75 0.76 -2.57
N HIS A 51 -2.96 2.03 -2.88
CA HIS A 51 -4.28 2.66 -2.79
C HIS A 51 -5.32 1.96 -3.67
N LEU A 52 -4.96 1.63 -4.92
CA LEU A 52 -5.87 0.90 -5.82
C LEU A 52 -6.21 -0.50 -5.28
N LYS A 53 -5.25 -1.19 -4.66
CA LYS A 53 -5.46 -2.50 -4.03
C LYS A 53 -6.41 -2.43 -2.82
N ILE A 54 -6.25 -1.41 -1.97
CA ILE A 54 -7.18 -1.14 -0.85
C ILE A 54 -8.59 -0.92 -1.38
N VAL A 55 -8.77 -0.04 -2.37
CA VAL A 55 -10.09 0.25 -2.96
C VAL A 55 -10.74 -1.00 -3.56
N PHE A 56 -9.95 -1.87 -4.18
CA PHE A 56 -10.45 -3.14 -4.70
C PHE A 56 -10.99 -4.04 -3.57
N VAL A 57 -10.23 -4.21 -2.49
CA VAL A 57 -10.63 -5.01 -1.32
C VAL A 57 -11.89 -4.46 -0.66
N GLU A 58 -11.98 -3.14 -0.45
CA GLU A 58 -13.17 -2.50 0.14
C GLU A 58 -14.43 -2.74 -0.70
N ARG A 59 -14.30 -2.68 -2.03
CA ARG A 59 -15.42 -2.99 -2.94
C ARG A 59 -15.85 -4.45 -2.84
N ARG A 60 -14.91 -5.38 -2.66
CA ARG A 60 -15.23 -6.81 -2.46
C ARG A 60 -15.96 -7.03 -1.14
N ILE A 61 -15.52 -6.41 -0.05
CA ILE A 61 -16.22 -6.43 1.25
C ILE A 61 -17.68 -5.96 1.07
N ALA A 62 -17.88 -4.78 0.46
CA ALA A 62 -19.22 -4.24 0.24
C ALA A 62 -20.09 -5.19 -0.59
N LEU A 63 -19.53 -5.78 -1.65
CA LEU A 63 -20.22 -6.76 -2.49
C LEU A 63 -20.66 -8.00 -1.67
N ILE A 64 -19.75 -8.55 -0.87
CA ILE A 64 -20.00 -9.74 -0.05
C ILE A 64 -21.09 -9.47 1.01
N GLN A 65 -21.06 -8.29 1.65
CA GLN A 65 -22.08 -7.89 2.62
C GLN A 65 -23.50 -7.83 2.01
N HIS A 66 -23.60 -7.49 0.73
CA HIS A 66 -24.88 -7.44 0.01
C HIS A 66 -25.32 -8.77 -0.62
N MET A 67 -24.48 -9.81 -0.60
CA MET A 67 -24.81 -11.13 -1.11
C MET A 67 -25.62 -11.95 -0.10
N ARG A 68 -26.95 -11.86 -0.24
CA ARG A 68 -27.91 -12.64 0.56
C ARG A 68 -27.97 -14.12 0.18
N SER A 69 -27.52 -14.46 -1.03
CA SER A 69 -27.47 -15.86 -1.47
C SER A 69 -26.42 -16.64 -0.69
N LEU A 70 -25.24 -16.05 -0.44
CA LEU A 70 -24.11 -16.72 0.21
C LEU A 70 -24.45 -17.23 1.62
N PRO A 71 -24.08 -18.48 1.97
CA PRO A 71 -24.23 -18.99 3.34
C PRO A 71 -23.55 -18.05 4.34
N ALA A 72 -24.17 -17.86 5.52
CA ALA A 72 -23.70 -16.90 6.50
C ALA A 72 -22.26 -17.18 6.98
N GLU A 73 -21.90 -18.45 7.15
CA GLU A 73 -20.56 -18.89 7.57
C GLU A 73 -19.51 -18.55 6.51
N ALA A 74 -19.73 -18.95 5.24
CA ALA A 74 -18.84 -18.61 4.14
C ALA A 74 -18.71 -17.08 3.93
N ARG A 75 -19.78 -16.33 4.20
CA ARG A 75 -19.75 -14.86 4.10
C ARG A 75 -18.88 -14.27 5.19
N ALA A 76 -19.01 -14.77 6.42
CA ALA A 76 -18.21 -14.33 7.55
C ALA A 76 -16.72 -14.65 7.35
N GLU A 77 -16.40 -15.85 6.84
CA GLU A 77 -15.03 -16.27 6.54
C GLU A 77 -14.38 -15.35 5.50
N LEU A 78 -15.04 -15.14 4.35
CA LEU A 78 -14.52 -14.23 3.32
C LEU A 78 -14.33 -12.81 3.87
N LEU A 79 -15.33 -12.26 4.59
CA LEU A 79 -15.20 -10.92 5.18
C LEU A 79 -13.99 -10.82 6.11
N SER A 80 -13.78 -11.82 6.97
CA SER A 80 -12.63 -11.86 7.88
C SER A 80 -11.30 -11.85 7.11
N GLU A 81 -11.20 -12.59 6.00
CA GLU A 81 -9.97 -12.61 5.20
C GLU A 81 -9.72 -11.28 4.48
N TYR A 82 -10.76 -10.65 3.91
CA TYR A 82 -10.62 -9.32 3.30
C TYR A 82 -10.30 -8.23 4.33
N GLU A 83 -10.88 -8.30 5.53
CA GLU A 83 -10.56 -7.37 6.64
C GLU A 83 -9.11 -7.52 7.09
N ARG A 84 -8.60 -8.75 7.19
CA ARG A 84 -7.19 -9.03 7.50
C ARG A 84 -6.23 -8.42 6.47
N LEU A 85 -6.60 -8.41 5.18
CA LEU A 85 -5.78 -7.73 4.16
C LEU A 85 -5.73 -6.21 4.37
N LEU A 86 -6.84 -5.59 4.79
CA LEU A 86 -6.84 -4.18 5.11
C LEU A 86 -5.91 -3.87 6.29
N GLU A 87 -5.93 -4.72 7.33
CA GLU A 87 -5.03 -4.60 8.48
C GLU A 87 -3.55 -4.64 8.08
N LEU A 88 -3.20 -5.41 7.04
CA LEU A 88 -1.84 -5.44 6.49
C LEU A 88 -1.52 -4.22 5.63
N MET A 89 -2.43 -3.79 4.75
CA MET A 89 -2.16 -2.73 3.78
C MET A 89 -2.19 -1.31 4.36
N TYR A 90 -3.03 -1.03 5.36
CA TYR A 90 -3.17 0.31 5.93
C TYR A 90 -1.90 0.85 6.59
N PRO A 91 -1.19 0.08 7.45
CA PRO A 91 0.06 0.52 8.05
C PRO A 91 1.14 0.81 6.99
N ILE A 92 1.22 -0.02 5.95
CA ILE A 92 2.19 0.18 4.86
C ILE A 92 1.87 1.46 4.08
N ARG A 93 0.59 1.73 3.82
CA ARG A 93 0.16 2.98 3.19
C ARG A 93 0.56 4.18 4.04
N GLN A 94 0.30 4.13 5.34
CA GLN A 94 0.66 5.21 6.26
C GLN A 94 2.18 5.44 6.26
N TRP A 95 2.97 4.37 6.31
CA TRP A 95 4.43 4.45 6.24
C TRP A 95 4.92 5.14 4.96
N TYR A 96 4.37 4.77 3.79
CA TYR A 96 4.70 5.46 2.53
C TYR A 96 4.26 6.93 2.49
N GLU A 97 3.12 7.26 3.09
CA GLU A 97 2.63 8.64 3.20
C GLU A 97 3.56 9.49 4.07
N THR A 98 4.06 8.95 5.19
CA THR A 98 5.08 9.60 6.04
C THR A 98 6.34 9.89 5.25
N ILE A 99 6.93 8.89 4.59
CA ILE A 99 8.14 9.07 3.79
C ILE A 99 7.95 10.16 2.72
N ARG A 100 6.81 10.14 2.00
CA ARG A 100 6.49 11.16 1.00
C ARG A 100 6.45 12.56 1.59
N ASP A 101 5.84 12.71 2.77
CA ASP A 101 5.67 14.00 3.43
C ASP A 101 7.01 14.51 3.97
N ASP A 102 7.84 13.66 4.59
CA ASP A 102 9.19 14.01 5.04
C ASP A 102 10.06 14.51 3.87
N TYR A 103 9.98 13.82 2.71
CA TYR A 103 10.67 14.27 1.50
C TYR A 103 10.17 15.62 0.98
N ARG A 104 8.86 15.87 1.04
CA ARG A 104 8.28 17.17 0.63
C ARG A 104 8.81 18.28 1.53
N ASP A 105 8.93 18.02 2.82
CA ASP A 105 9.40 19.00 3.80
C ASP A 105 10.90 19.28 3.59
N LEU A 106 11.72 18.26 3.31
CA LEU A 106 13.12 18.41 2.89
C LEU A 106 13.26 19.28 1.63
N GLN A 107 12.46 19.02 0.59
CA GLN A 107 12.48 19.82 -0.64
C GLN A 107 12.09 21.28 -0.38
N THR A 108 11.13 21.50 0.51
CA THR A 108 10.69 22.84 0.91
C THR A 108 11.82 23.59 1.62
N ALA A 109 12.53 22.94 2.55
CA ALA A 109 13.69 23.52 3.24
C ALA A 109 14.80 23.90 2.26
N ARG A 110 15.18 22.99 1.35
CA ARG A 110 16.18 23.26 0.29
C ARG A 110 15.78 24.44 -0.60
N ASN A 111 14.52 24.49 -1.05
CA ASN A 111 14.03 25.58 -1.90
C ASN A 111 14.00 26.94 -1.19
N ASN A 112 13.83 26.94 0.13
CA ASN A 112 13.85 28.16 0.95
C ASN A 112 15.27 28.56 1.39
N GLY A 113 16.28 27.75 1.10
CA GLY A 113 17.66 27.96 1.56
C GLY A 113 17.86 27.70 3.06
N ASP A 114 16.94 26.97 3.69
CA ASP A 114 17.02 26.57 5.09
C ASP A 114 17.86 25.28 5.21
N TRP A 115 19.19 25.47 5.18
CA TRP A 115 20.15 24.37 5.18
C TRP A 115 20.28 23.65 6.52
N GLU A 116 19.90 24.29 7.63
CA GLU A 116 19.91 23.65 8.96
C GLU A 116 18.81 22.59 9.04
N THR A 117 17.57 22.98 8.72
CA THR A 117 16.42 22.06 8.66
C THR A 117 16.63 20.97 7.61
N ALA A 118 17.17 21.31 6.43
CA ALA A 118 17.43 20.32 5.39
C ALA A 118 18.44 19.24 5.84
N ARG A 119 19.49 19.62 6.57
CA ARG A 119 20.50 18.68 7.09
C ARG A 119 19.92 17.76 8.15
N GLU A 120 19.09 18.28 9.06
CA GLU A 120 18.42 17.47 10.09
C GLU A 120 17.51 16.41 9.47
N LEU A 121 16.70 16.80 8.47
CA LEU A 121 15.85 15.87 7.74
C LEU A 121 16.63 14.85 6.90
N GLU A 122 17.78 15.25 6.33
CA GLU A 122 18.67 14.31 5.63
C GLU A 122 19.27 13.26 6.57
N GLU A 123 19.64 13.64 7.80
CA GLU A 123 20.11 12.72 8.84
C GLU A 123 19.00 11.77 9.34
N GLU A 124 17.79 12.28 9.56
CA GLU A 124 16.63 11.45 9.97
C GLU A 124 16.21 10.44 8.89
N LEU A 125 16.37 10.80 7.62
CA LEU A 125 16.02 9.97 6.47
C LEU A 125 17.16 9.04 5.99
N ASP A 126 18.31 9.05 6.68
CA ASP A 126 19.53 8.32 6.32
C ASP A 126 19.92 8.55 4.83
N LEU A 127 19.91 9.82 4.41
CA LEU A 127 20.28 10.25 3.06
C LEU A 127 21.74 10.70 3.02
N GLU A 128 22.46 10.35 1.94
CA GLU A 128 23.75 11.00 1.68
C GLU A 128 23.53 12.53 1.57
N PRO A 129 24.33 13.35 2.27
CA PRO A 129 24.14 14.78 2.33
C PRO A 129 24.15 15.38 0.92
N GLY A 130 23.09 16.10 0.59
CA GLY A 130 22.88 16.68 -0.73
C GLY A 130 23.71 17.95 -0.90
N HIS A 131 25.04 17.84 -0.99
CA HIS A 131 25.90 18.99 -1.24
C HIS A 131 26.86 18.75 -2.41
N ALA A 132 26.52 19.38 -3.54
CA ALA A 132 27.40 20.28 -4.28
C ALA A 132 26.56 21.31 -5.04
#